data_AF-A0A366ZLC4-F1
#
_entry.id   AF-A0A366ZLC4-F1
#
_cell.length_a   1.000
_cell.length_b   1.000
_cell.length_c   1.000
_cell.angle_alpha   90.00
_cell.angle_beta   90.00
_cell.angle_gamma   90.00
#
_symmetry.space_group_name_H-M   'P 1'
#
loop_
_entity.id
_entity.type
_entity.pdbx_description
1 polymer ?
#
loop_
_entity_poly.entity_id
_entity_poly.type
_entity_poly.pdbx_seq_one_letter_code
_entity_poly.pdbx_strand_id
1 'polypeptide(L)'
;MSELVGFEAWAALAGDSPTSRTEWAAVVRAWSEPHRRYHDLAHLAAVLGIVSRLADDATDPDAVRLAAWYHDVVYDPQRSDNEAVSAGRATAGLRGLVPDERVAEVERLVLLTAGHDVDPGDANGAVLCDADLAVLASPPEAYAAYASAVRLEYGHVPDDRFTAGRIAVLEQLLALPRLYGLPVVAEAWESRARANMTAELTLLRSRAASAGGAFGRAAPPPAAG
;
A
#
# COMPACT_ATOMS: atom_id res chain seq x y z
N MET A 1 -9.42 0.10 19.81
CA MET A 1 -8.99 0.62 18.50
C MET A 1 -7.96 1.69 18.76
N SER A 2 -6.88 1.79 17.96
CA SER A 2 -5.89 2.87 18.09
C SER A 2 -6.61 4.23 18.04
N GLU A 3 -6.18 5.21 18.84
CA GLU A 3 -6.73 6.57 18.81
C GLU A 3 -6.67 7.17 17.39
N LEU A 4 -5.67 6.77 16.61
CA LEU A 4 -5.48 7.20 15.22
C LEU A 4 -6.61 6.76 14.27
N VAL A 5 -7.28 5.65 14.56
CA VAL A 5 -8.41 5.14 13.76
C VAL A 5 -9.76 5.34 14.46
N GLY A 6 -9.79 6.15 15.52
CA GLY A 6 -10.99 6.48 16.27
C GLY A 6 -11.91 7.46 15.54
N PHE A 7 -13.17 7.53 15.97
CA PHE A 7 -14.11 8.50 15.41
C PHE A 7 -13.70 9.95 15.68
N GLU A 8 -13.02 10.25 16.78
CA GLU A 8 -12.55 11.61 17.07
C GLU A 8 -11.52 12.10 16.04
N ALA A 9 -10.56 11.24 15.67
CA ALA A 9 -9.58 11.53 14.63
C ALA A 9 -10.25 11.74 13.26
N TRP A 10 -11.27 10.94 12.94
CA TRP A 10 -12.07 11.12 11.73
C TRP A 10 -12.91 12.40 11.75
N ALA A 11 -13.59 12.68 12.85
CA ALA A 11 -14.50 13.83 13.00
C ALA A 11 -13.75 15.17 12.93
N ALA A 12 -12.47 15.20 13.30
CA ALA A 12 -11.60 16.35 13.07
C ALA A 12 -11.45 16.71 11.59
N LEU A 13 -11.59 15.74 10.68
CA LEU A 13 -11.43 15.91 9.23
C LEU A 13 -12.77 16.08 8.50
N ALA A 14 -13.78 15.30 8.88
CA ALA A 14 -15.06 15.18 8.17
C ALA A 14 -16.28 15.62 9.01
N GLY A 15 -16.03 16.31 10.13
CA GLY A 15 -17.05 16.84 11.04
C GLY A 15 -17.70 15.81 11.96
N ASP A 16 -18.30 16.27 13.07
CA ASP A 16 -19.12 15.43 13.96
C ASP A 16 -20.61 15.53 13.58
N SER A 17 -21.05 14.58 12.76
CA SER A 17 -22.46 14.46 12.36
C SER A 17 -22.86 12.98 12.29
N PRO A 18 -24.18 12.66 12.34
CA PRO A 18 -24.65 11.29 12.15
C PRO A 18 -24.20 10.68 10.81
N THR A 19 -24.16 11.48 9.74
CA THR A 19 -23.66 11.07 8.42
C THR A 19 -22.18 10.73 8.47
N SER A 20 -21.36 11.61 9.05
CA SER A 20 -19.92 11.39 9.21
C SER A 20 -19.61 10.14 10.04
N ARG A 21 -20.36 9.92 11.12
CA ARG A 21 -20.24 8.71 11.95
C ARG A 21 -20.60 7.43 11.22
N THR A 22 -21.62 7.48 10.37
CA THR A 22 -22.02 6.34 9.52
C THR A 22 -20.92 6.03 8.50
N GLU A 23 -20.35 7.05 7.88
CA GLU A 23 -19.28 6.88 6.91
C GLU A 23 -18.00 6.33 7.55
N TRP A 24 -17.56 6.90 8.67
CA TRP A 24 -16.43 6.38 9.45
C TRP A 24 -16.60 4.90 9.79
N ALA A 25 -17.78 4.52 10.30
CA ALA A 25 -18.05 3.13 10.65
C ALA A 25 -18.00 2.21 9.42
N ALA A 26 -18.43 2.69 8.24
CA ALA A 26 -18.33 1.95 7.00
C ALA A 26 -16.88 1.78 6.54
N VAL A 27 -16.06 2.82 6.63
CA VAL A 27 -14.62 2.79 6.31
C VAL A 27 -13.89 1.83 7.26
N VAL A 28 -14.07 1.97 8.57
CA VAL A 28 -13.45 1.07 9.57
C VAL A 28 -13.84 -0.38 9.33
N ARG A 29 -15.11 -0.65 9.00
CA ARG A 29 -15.57 -2.00 8.66
C ARG A 29 -14.85 -2.55 7.43
N ALA A 30 -14.61 -1.74 6.40
CA ALA A 30 -13.88 -2.17 5.21
C ALA A 30 -12.44 -2.58 5.57
N TRP A 31 -11.74 -1.75 6.34
CA TRP A 31 -10.40 -2.08 6.87
C TRP A 31 -10.35 -3.27 7.84
N SER A 32 -11.50 -3.69 8.38
CA SER A 32 -11.63 -4.81 9.31
C SER A 32 -12.05 -6.13 8.65
N GLU A 33 -12.09 -6.19 7.32
CA GLU A 33 -12.53 -7.39 6.62
C GLU A 33 -11.61 -8.60 6.92
N PRO A 34 -12.16 -9.80 7.20
CA PRO A 34 -11.38 -10.93 7.74
C PRO A 34 -10.27 -11.47 6.84
N HIS A 35 -10.31 -11.19 5.54
CA HIS A 35 -9.31 -11.62 4.56
C HIS A 35 -8.04 -10.76 4.58
N ARG A 36 -8.10 -9.55 5.13
CA ARG A 36 -6.94 -8.65 5.25
C ARG A 36 -5.95 -9.21 6.28
N ARG A 37 -4.66 -9.10 5.96
CA ARG A 37 -3.56 -9.56 6.83
C ARG A 37 -2.49 -8.50 6.99
N TYR A 38 -2.19 -7.78 5.90
CA TYR A 38 -1.34 -6.60 5.94
C TYR A 38 -2.16 -5.33 5.78
N HIS A 39 -3.07 -5.29 4.79
CA HIS A 39 -3.87 -4.10 4.47
C HIS A 39 -5.07 -3.97 5.42
N ASP A 40 -4.81 -3.90 6.72
CA ASP A 40 -5.80 -3.86 7.81
C ASP A 40 -5.73 -2.56 8.63
N LEU A 41 -6.48 -2.48 9.73
CA LEU A 41 -6.48 -1.32 10.62
C LEU A 41 -5.11 -0.99 11.23
N ALA A 42 -4.18 -1.95 11.33
CA ALA A 42 -2.84 -1.69 11.83
C ALA A 42 -1.99 -0.97 10.77
N HIS A 43 -2.10 -1.36 9.49
CA HIS A 43 -1.50 -0.61 8.38
C HIS A 43 -2.07 0.80 8.31
N LEU A 44 -3.39 0.96 8.31
CA LEU A 44 -4.02 2.28 8.30
C LEU A 44 -3.51 3.17 9.45
N ALA A 45 -3.44 2.64 10.67
CA ALA A 45 -2.91 3.38 11.81
C ALA A 45 -1.42 3.77 11.63
N ALA A 46 -0.61 2.89 11.04
CA ALA A 46 0.80 3.18 10.75
C ALA A 46 0.94 4.32 9.73
N VAL A 47 0.17 4.27 8.63
CA VAL A 47 0.14 5.32 7.60
C VAL A 47 -0.30 6.65 8.20
N LEU A 48 -1.43 6.69 8.92
CA LEU A 48 -1.91 7.91 9.58
C LEU A 48 -0.90 8.48 10.59
N GLY A 49 -0.18 7.62 11.30
CA GLY A 49 0.87 8.01 12.23
C GLY A 49 2.12 8.59 11.55
N ILE A 50 2.42 8.20 10.30
CA ILE A 50 3.50 8.79 9.51
C ILE A 50 3.04 10.09 8.87
N VAL A 51 1.86 10.11 8.25
CA VAL A 51 1.25 11.33 7.71
C VAL A 51 1.21 12.43 8.76
N SER A 52 0.85 12.10 10.00
CA SER A 52 0.83 13.08 11.10
C SER A 52 2.21 13.64 11.44
N ARG A 53 3.29 12.86 11.27
CA ARG A 53 4.67 13.31 11.49
C ARG A 53 5.22 14.15 10.33
N LEU A 54 4.71 13.93 9.13
CA LEU A 54 5.09 14.61 7.89
C LEU A 54 4.10 15.73 7.52
N ALA A 55 3.19 16.11 8.43
CA ALA A 55 2.08 17.00 8.11
C ALA A 55 2.54 18.40 7.67
N ASP A 56 3.68 18.87 8.20
CA ASP A 56 4.26 20.17 7.85
C ASP A 56 4.89 20.20 6.44
N ASP A 57 5.13 19.02 5.85
CA ASP A 57 5.62 18.87 4.48
C ASP A 57 4.48 18.79 3.45
N ALA A 58 3.21 18.69 3.90
CA ALA A 58 2.03 18.65 3.02
C ALA A 58 1.42 20.05 2.82
N THR A 59 0.88 20.29 1.62
CA THR A 59 0.13 21.53 1.33
C THR A 59 -1.30 21.50 1.84
N ASP A 60 -1.95 20.32 1.85
CA ASP A 60 -3.22 20.07 2.53
C ASP A 60 -3.09 18.76 3.33
N PRO A 61 -2.61 18.82 4.59
CA PRO A 61 -2.44 17.63 5.42
C PRO A 61 -3.77 16.93 5.75
N ASP A 62 -4.90 17.62 5.70
CA ASP A 62 -6.21 17.01 5.94
C ASP A 62 -6.66 16.19 4.72
N ALA A 63 -6.42 16.69 3.51
CA ALA A 63 -6.61 15.89 2.29
C ALA A 63 -5.74 14.62 2.30
N VAL A 64 -4.47 14.73 2.71
CA VAL A 64 -3.57 13.56 2.81
C VAL A 64 -4.06 12.55 3.85
N ARG A 65 -4.52 13.00 5.02
CA ARG A 65 -5.10 12.09 6.03
C ARG A 65 -6.36 11.41 5.52
N LEU A 66 -7.26 12.15 4.87
CA LEU A 66 -8.45 11.56 4.25
C LEU A 66 -8.08 10.56 3.15
N ALA A 67 -7.11 10.86 2.30
CA ALA A 67 -6.60 9.91 1.31
C ALA A 67 -6.03 8.65 1.97
N ALA A 68 -5.30 8.78 3.09
CA ALA A 68 -4.84 7.63 3.87
C ALA A 68 -6.00 6.77 4.38
N TRP A 69 -7.11 7.35 4.84
CA TRP A 69 -8.32 6.59 5.21
C TRP A 69 -8.93 5.79 4.05
N TYR A 70 -8.76 6.27 2.82
CA TYR A 70 -9.43 5.71 1.64
C TYR A 70 -8.53 4.87 0.72
N HIS A 71 -7.20 4.99 0.75
CA HIS A 71 -6.33 4.41 -0.29
C HIS A 71 -6.58 2.92 -0.58
N ASP A 72 -6.70 2.09 0.46
CA ASP A 72 -7.07 0.67 0.36
C ASP A 72 -8.43 0.34 1.03
N VAL A 73 -9.35 1.31 1.09
CA VAL A 73 -10.68 1.06 1.66
C VAL A 73 -11.40 -0.06 0.91
N VAL A 74 -11.18 -0.17 -0.40
CA VAL A 74 -11.51 -1.35 -1.19
C VAL A 74 -10.24 -2.14 -1.42
N TYR A 75 -10.23 -3.40 -1.01
CA TYR A 75 -9.09 -4.28 -1.20
C TYR A 75 -9.56 -5.70 -1.49
N ASP A 76 -9.50 -6.06 -2.76
CA ASP A 76 -9.71 -7.41 -3.25
C ASP A 76 -8.47 -7.83 -4.05
N PRO A 77 -7.67 -8.79 -3.56
CA PRO A 77 -6.46 -9.23 -4.27
C PRO A 77 -6.73 -9.89 -5.64
N GLN A 78 -7.99 -10.13 -6.01
CA GLN A 78 -8.38 -10.62 -7.35
C GLN A 78 -8.66 -9.48 -8.35
N ARG A 79 -8.70 -8.23 -7.88
CA ARG A 79 -8.93 -7.04 -8.71
C ARG A 79 -7.63 -6.40 -9.14
N SER A 80 -7.72 -5.62 -10.21
CA SER A 80 -6.60 -4.81 -10.74
C SER A 80 -6.89 -3.31 -10.70
N ASP A 81 -8.04 -2.92 -10.14
CA ASP A 81 -8.57 -1.55 -10.12
C ASP A 81 -8.95 -1.12 -8.70
N ASN A 82 -8.35 -1.71 -7.66
CA ASN A 82 -8.70 -1.44 -6.25
C ASN A 82 -8.61 0.06 -5.94
N GLU A 83 -7.53 0.72 -6.37
CA GLU A 83 -7.28 2.14 -6.13
C GLU A 83 -8.33 3.01 -6.83
N ALA A 84 -8.74 2.66 -8.05
CA ALA A 84 -9.79 3.38 -8.76
C ALA A 84 -11.17 3.23 -8.07
N VAL A 85 -11.47 2.04 -7.53
CA VAL A 85 -12.70 1.82 -6.78
C VAL A 85 -12.65 2.52 -5.41
N SER A 86 -11.51 2.49 -4.73
CA SER A 86 -11.24 3.22 -3.49
C SER A 86 -11.40 4.73 -3.69
N ALA A 87 -10.88 5.27 -4.80
CA ALA A 87 -11.03 6.68 -5.16
C ALA A 87 -12.51 7.05 -5.36
N GLY A 88 -13.25 6.24 -6.13
CA GLY A 88 -14.70 6.44 -6.29
C GLY A 88 -15.48 6.32 -4.97
N ARG A 89 -15.05 5.41 -4.07
CA ARG A 89 -15.62 5.26 -2.73
C ARG A 89 -15.37 6.48 -1.86
N ALA A 90 -14.19 7.11 -1.97
CA ALA A 90 -13.84 8.37 -1.32
C ALA A 90 -14.73 9.52 -1.80
N THR A 91 -14.85 9.69 -3.13
CA THR A 91 -15.68 10.73 -3.73
C THR A 91 -17.16 10.62 -3.33
N ALA A 92 -17.67 9.39 -3.22
CA ALA A 92 -19.03 9.14 -2.75
C ALA A 92 -19.19 9.38 -1.23
N GLY A 93 -18.22 8.93 -0.43
CA GLY A 93 -18.28 8.97 1.03
C GLY A 93 -18.09 10.36 1.63
N LEU A 94 -17.23 11.18 1.01
CA LEU A 94 -16.86 12.51 1.50
C LEU A 94 -17.78 13.63 1.00
N ARG A 95 -18.65 13.34 0.03
CA ARG A 95 -19.56 14.33 -0.55
C ARG A 95 -20.45 14.96 0.51
N GLY A 96 -20.35 16.28 0.66
CA GLY A 96 -21.11 17.05 1.65
C GLY A 96 -20.59 16.93 3.09
N LEU A 97 -19.51 16.16 3.33
CA LEU A 97 -18.78 16.15 4.59
C LEU A 97 -17.57 17.10 4.58
N VAL A 98 -16.98 17.32 3.40
CA VAL A 98 -15.85 18.24 3.17
C VAL A 98 -16.08 19.06 1.88
N PRO A 99 -15.34 20.17 1.66
CA PRO A 99 -15.42 20.93 0.41
C PRO A 99 -15.07 20.08 -0.82
N ASP A 100 -15.72 20.34 -1.96
CA ASP A 100 -15.52 19.57 -3.21
C ASP A 100 -14.06 19.58 -3.69
N GLU A 101 -13.34 20.68 -3.46
CA GLU A 101 -11.91 20.81 -3.75
C GLU A 101 -11.07 19.76 -3.01
N ARG A 102 -11.41 19.49 -1.74
CA ARG A 102 -10.75 18.48 -0.94
C ARG A 102 -11.13 17.06 -1.36
N VAL A 103 -12.38 16.86 -1.78
CA VAL A 103 -12.81 15.57 -2.36
C VAL A 103 -11.99 15.25 -3.61
N ALA A 104 -11.80 16.23 -4.49
CA ALA A 104 -11.01 16.05 -5.71
C ALA A 104 -9.54 15.74 -5.42
N GLU A 105 -8.94 16.40 -4.42
CA GLU A 105 -7.56 16.10 -4.03
C GLU A 105 -7.43 14.71 -3.39
N VAL A 106 -8.38 14.30 -2.55
CA VAL A 106 -8.41 12.93 -1.99
C VAL A 106 -8.51 11.89 -3.11
N GLU A 107 -9.38 12.10 -4.10
CA GLU A 107 -9.53 11.20 -5.25
C GLU A 107 -8.21 11.07 -6.02
N ARG A 108 -7.56 12.21 -6.32
CA ARG A 108 -6.25 12.23 -7.01
C ARG A 108 -5.18 11.48 -6.22
N LEU A 109 -5.08 11.72 -4.92
CA LEU A 109 -4.10 11.09 -4.04
C LEU A 109 -4.33 9.58 -3.90
N VAL A 110 -5.57 9.12 -3.80
CA VAL A 110 -5.88 7.68 -3.78
C VAL A 110 -5.53 7.02 -5.11
N LEU A 111 -5.75 7.68 -6.25
CA LEU A 111 -5.32 7.14 -7.55
C LEU A 111 -3.79 7.07 -7.68
N LEU A 112 -3.07 8.01 -7.07
CA LEU A 112 -1.61 8.07 -7.09
C LEU A 112 -0.95 6.84 -6.44
N THR A 113 -1.60 6.22 -5.45
CA THR A 113 -1.06 5.03 -4.77
C THR A 113 -1.05 3.77 -5.63
N ALA A 114 -1.65 3.77 -6.82
CA ALA A 114 -1.55 2.62 -7.73
C ALA A 114 -0.14 2.45 -8.32
N GLY A 115 0.59 3.56 -8.49
CA GLY A 115 1.93 3.57 -9.07
C GLY A 115 3.01 4.08 -8.12
N HIS A 116 2.62 4.85 -7.10
CA HIS A 116 3.53 5.58 -6.20
C HIS A 116 4.53 6.47 -6.94
N ASP A 117 4.20 6.88 -8.16
CA ASP A 117 5.03 7.73 -9.01
C ASP A 117 4.71 9.20 -8.77
N VAL A 118 5.41 9.78 -7.79
CA VAL A 118 5.17 11.15 -7.33
C VAL A 118 5.94 12.15 -8.20
N ASP A 119 5.21 13.04 -8.85
CA ASP A 119 5.79 14.12 -9.64
C ASP A 119 6.63 15.09 -8.77
N PRO A 120 7.74 15.64 -9.29
CA PRO A 120 8.50 16.68 -8.59
C PRO A 120 7.62 17.88 -8.22
N GLY A 121 7.51 18.16 -6.91
CA GLY A 121 6.71 19.26 -6.38
C GLY A 121 5.32 18.87 -5.88
N ASP A 122 4.89 17.62 -6.08
CA ASP A 122 3.67 17.10 -5.45
C ASP A 122 3.90 16.75 -3.98
N ALA A 123 3.80 17.78 -3.13
CA ALA A 123 4.01 17.67 -1.69
C ALA A 123 3.01 16.70 -1.02
N ASN A 124 1.72 16.79 -1.36
CA ASN A 124 0.70 15.91 -0.78
C ASN A 124 0.91 14.45 -1.20
N GLY A 125 1.21 14.23 -2.49
CA GLY A 125 1.52 12.91 -3.02
C GLY A 125 2.76 12.31 -2.37
N ALA A 126 3.81 13.12 -2.19
CA ALA A 126 5.02 12.70 -1.49
C ALA A 126 4.71 12.24 -0.06
N VAL A 127 3.93 13.00 0.72
CA VAL A 127 3.57 12.61 2.09
C VAL A 127 2.78 11.30 2.12
N LEU A 128 1.78 11.13 1.24
CA LEU A 128 0.97 9.92 1.21
C LEU A 128 1.78 8.69 0.81
N CYS A 129 2.48 8.76 -0.33
CA CYS A 129 3.24 7.62 -0.85
C CYS A 129 4.40 7.26 0.07
N ASP A 130 5.06 8.24 0.69
CA ASP A 130 6.13 7.97 1.66
C ASP A 130 5.60 7.27 2.90
N ALA A 131 4.41 7.66 3.38
CA ALA A 131 3.75 7.03 4.52
C ALA A 131 3.30 5.60 4.21
N ASP A 132 2.72 5.37 3.04
CA ASP A 132 2.23 4.06 2.59
C ASP A 132 3.38 3.06 2.35
N LEU A 133 4.47 3.52 1.71
CA LEU A 133 5.64 2.69 1.41
C LEU A 133 6.62 2.54 2.59
N ALA A 134 6.36 3.17 3.74
CA ALA A 134 7.30 3.18 4.86
C ALA A 134 7.68 1.78 5.39
N VAL A 135 6.79 0.79 5.23
CA VAL A 135 7.06 -0.61 5.59
C VAL A 135 8.27 -1.17 4.84
N LEU A 136 8.54 -0.69 3.62
CA LEU A 136 9.68 -1.15 2.83
C LEU A 136 11.00 -0.84 3.55
N ALA A 137 11.06 0.29 4.26
CA ALA A 137 12.16 0.66 5.10
C ALA A 137 12.05 0.15 6.54
N SER A 138 11.21 -0.83 6.88
CA SER A 138 11.23 -1.38 8.23
C SER A 138 12.53 -2.15 8.53
N PRO A 139 12.85 -2.47 9.79
CA PRO A 139 13.86 -3.49 10.09
C PRO A 139 13.58 -4.80 9.33
N PRO A 140 14.62 -5.58 8.96
CA PRO A 140 14.45 -6.77 8.10
C PRO A 140 13.43 -7.80 8.61
N GLU A 141 13.35 -7.98 9.93
CA GLU A 141 12.39 -8.89 10.56
C GLU A 141 10.94 -8.43 10.36
N ALA A 142 10.68 -7.12 10.53
CA ALA A 142 9.37 -6.53 10.28
C ALA A 142 9.02 -6.57 8.79
N TYR A 143 10.00 -6.40 7.90
CA TYR A 143 9.79 -6.48 6.46
C TYR A 143 9.41 -7.91 6.04
N ALA A 144 10.09 -8.93 6.61
CA ALA A 144 9.76 -10.32 6.37
C ALA A 144 8.34 -10.68 6.86
N ALA A 145 7.92 -10.10 7.99
CA ALA A 145 6.54 -10.25 8.49
C ALA A 145 5.53 -9.60 7.52
N TYR A 146 5.81 -8.40 7.03
CA TYR A 146 5.05 -7.73 5.97
C TYR A 146 4.91 -8.61 4.71
N ALA A 147 6.02 -9.07 4.14
CA ALA A 147 6.01 -9.89 2.93
C ALA A 147 5.24 -11.21 3.14
N SER A 148 5.34 -11.81 4.34
CA SER A 148 4.58 -13.00 4.72
C SER A 148 3.08 -12.71 4.83
N ALA A 149 2.69 -11.58 5.42
CA ALA A 149 1.29 -11.15 5.52
C ALA A 149 0.68 -10.91 4.14
N VAL A 150 1.41 -10.24 3.24
CA VAL A 150 1.01 -10.09 1.83
C VAL A 150 0.84 -11.47 1.16
N ARG A 151 1.78 -12.41 1.34
CA ARG A 151 1.61 -13.77 0.79
C ARG A 151 0.31 -14.43 1.27
N LEU A 152 -0.10 -14.23 2.52
CA LEU A 152 -1.34 -14.80 3.05
C LEU A 152 -2.59 -14.21 2.40
N GLU A 153 -2.61 -12.92 2.05
CA GLU A 153 -3.74 -12.28 1.35
C GLU A 153 -3.96 -12.90 -0.04
N TYR A 154 -2.87 -13.31 -0.69
CA TYR A 154 -2.90 -14.01 -1.97
C TYR A 154 -2.90 -15.55 -1.83
N GLY A 155 -3.34 -16.09 -0.68
CA GLY A 155 -3.37 -17.54 -0.42
C GLY A 155 -4.16 -18.37 -1.46
N HIS A 156 -5.09 -17.73 -2.17
CA HIS A 156 -5.87 -18.33 -3.26
C HIS A 156 -5.12 -18.37 -4.61
N VAL A 157 -4.02 -17.63 -4.75
CA VAL A 157 -3.20 -17.59 -5.97
C VAL A 157 -2.14 -18.70 -5.90
N PRO A 158 -1.97 -19.51 -6.97
CA PRO A 158 -0.89 -20.49 -7.08
C PRO A 158 0.49 -19.86 -6.87
N ASP A 159 1.41 -20.61 -6.25
CA ASP A 159 2.72 -20.11 -5.84
C ASP A 159 3.55 -19.52 -6.99
N ASP A 160 3.50 -20.13 -8.18
CA ASP A 160 4.22 -19.67 -9.38
C ASP A 160 3.70 -18.31 -9.86
N ARG A 161 2.36 -18.15 -9.90
CA ARG A 161 1.70 -16.91 -10.30
C ARG A 161 1.91 -15.80 -9.28
N PHE A 162 1.77 -16.11 -7.99
CA PHE A 162 2.06 -15.14 -6.92
C PHE A 162 3.52 -14.69 -6.99
N THR A 163 4.46 -15.62 -7.13
CA THR A 163 5.89 -15.30 -7.21
C THR A 163 6.18 -14.39 -8.40
N ALA A 164 5.63 -14.69 -9.59
CA ALA A 164 5.80 -13.86 -10.76
C ALA A 164 5.22 -12.44 -10.56
N GLY A 165 4.00 -12.34 -10.01
CA GLY A 165 3.37 -11.05 -9.72
C GLY A 165 4.13 -10.24 -8.68
N ARG A 166 4.58 -10.87 -7.59
CA ARG A 166 5.37 -10.19 -6.55
C ARG A 166 6.72 -9.72 -7.07
N ILE A 167 7.39 -10.51 -7.92
CA ILE A 167 8.60 -10.08 -8.62
C ILE A 167 8.34 -8.82 -9.44
N ALA A 168 7.26 -8.79 -10.23
CA ALA A 168 6.92 -7.64 -11.07
C ALA A 168 6.69 -6.36 -10.24
N VAL A 169 5.97 -6.46 -9.11
CA VAL A 169 5.76 -5.34 -8.18
C VAL A 169 7.09 -4.82 -7.62
N LEU A 170 7.96 -5.72 -7.14
CA LEU A 170 9.26 -5.33 -6.60
C LEU A 170 10.15 -4.68 -7.67
N GLU A 171 10.13 -5.19 -8.90
CA GLU A 171 10.87 -4.62 -10.03
C GLU A 171 10.36 -3.23 -10.41
N GLN A 172 9.03 -3.04 -10.45
CA GLN A 172 8.42 -1.73 -10.69
C GLN A 172 8.85 -0.70 -9.64
N LEU A 173 8.73 -1.05 -8.35
CA LEU A 173 9.14 -0.17 -7.26
C LEU A 173 10.65 0.14 -7.32
N LEU A 174 11.49 -0.87 -7.55
CA LEU A 174 12.94 -0.68 -7.65
C LEU A 174 13.34 0.17 -8.87
N ALA A 175 12.55 0.18 -9.94
CA ALA A 175 12.77 0.99 -11.12
C ALA A 175 12.42 2.48 -10.93
N LEU A 176 11.67 2.84 -9.89
CA LEU A 176 11.39 4.24 -9.58
C LEU A 176 12.71 5.00 -9.32
N PRO A 177 12.92 6.18 -9.94
CA PRO A 177 14.11 6.99 -9.72
C PRO A 177 14.33 7.34 -8.25
N ARG A 178 13.23 7.52 -7.51
CA ARG A 178 13.17 7.70 -6.06
C ARG A 178 11.98 6.94 -5.53
N LEU A 179 12.18 6.17 -4.46
CA LEU A 179 11.08 5.47 -3.77
C LEU A 179 10.31 6.40 -2.85
N TYR A 180 10.99 7.40 -2.31
CA TYR A 180 10.42 8.37 -1.38
C TYR A 180 10.49 9.77 -1.98
N GLY A 181 9.37 10.46 -1.99
CA GLY A 181 9.20 11.79 -2.59
C GLY A 181 9.85 12.90 -1.75
N LEU A 182 9.76 12.82 -0.41
CA LEU A 182 10.36 13.81 0.48
C LEU A 182 11.87 13.56 0.63
N PRO A 183 12.72 14.59 0.46
CA PRO A 183 14.18 14.43 0.60
C PRO A 183 14.61 13.87 1.96
N VAL A 184 13.99 14.33 3.05
CA VAL A 184 14.31 13.88 4.42
C VAL A 184 13.95 12.42 4.65
N VAL A 185 12.87 11.94 4.00
CA VAL A 185 12.44 10.54 4.07
C VAL A 185 13.35 9.68 3.21
N ALA A 186 13.66 10.11 1.99
CA ALA A 186 14.57 9.42 1.09
C ALA A 186 15.95 9.20 1.72
N GLU A 187 16.54 10.25 2.31
CA GLU A 187 17.83 10.18 3.00
C GLU A 187 17.82 9.13 4.13
N ALA A 188 16.73 9.07 4.89
CA ALA A 188 16.61 8.15 6.01
C ALA A 188 16.29 6.70 5.61
N TRP A 189 15.48 6.50 4.57
CA TRP A 189 14.77 5.23 4.36
C TRP A 189 15.16 4.50 3.06
N GLU A 190 15.60 5.21 2.03
CA GLU A 190 15.71 4.64 0.68
C GLU A 190 16.71 3.48 0.57
N SER A 191 17.90 3.63 1.17
CA SER A 191 18.93 2.58 1.17
C SER A 191 18.41 1.28 1.79
N ARG A 192 17.73 1.38 2.95
CA ARG A 192 17.16 0.23 3.66
C ARG A 192 16.00 -0.40 2.89
N ALA A 193 15.12 0.41 2.29
CA ALA A 193 14.02 -0.08 1.47
C ALA A 193 14.48 -0.87 0.26
N ARG A 194 15.45 -0.33 -0.48
CA ARG A 194 16.04 -1.00 -1.65
C ARG A 194 16.75 -2.28 -1.25
N ALA A 195 17.46 -2.31 -0.11
CA ALA A 195 18.10 -3.53 0.40
C ALA A 195 17.08 -4.62 0.73
N ASN A 196 15.99 -4.29 1.44
CA ASN A 196 14.93 -5.23 1.78
C ASN A 196 14.26 -5.82 0.53
N MET A 197 13.84 -4.96 -0.41
CA MET A 197 13.21 -5.40 -1.67
C MET A 197 14.14 -6.24 -2.53
N THR A 198 15.41 -5.86 -2.63
CA THR A 198 16.41 -6.64 -3.39
C THR A 198 16.65 -8.02 -2.77
N ALA A 199 16.64 -8.10 -1.44
CA ALA A 199 16.74 -9.38 -0.73
C ALA A 199 15.52 -10.28 -1.02
N GLU A 200 14.30 -9.74 -0.93
CA GLU A 200 13.08 -10.48 -1.29
C GLU A 200 13.12 -10.94 -2.76
N LEU A 201 13.43 -10.03 -3.68
CA LEU A 201 13.52 -10.32 -5.10
C LEU A 201 14.52 -11.45 -5.41
N THR A 202 15.68 -11.44 -4.75
CA THR A 202 16.70 -12.49 -4.89
C THR A 202 16.17 -13.85 -4.41
N LEU A 203 15.51 -13.87 -3.25
CA LEU A 203 14.90 -15.08 -2.70
C LEU A 203 13.81 -15.64 -3.65
N LEU A 204 12.90 -14.80 -4.13
CA LEU A 204 11.83 -15.21 -5.04
C LEU A 204 12.38 -15.79 -6.35
N ARG A 205 13.38 -15.14 -6.97
CA ARG A 205 14.02 -15.63 -8.20
C ARG A 205 14.71 -16.98 -7.99
N SER A 206 15.41 -17.16 -6.86
CA SER A 206 16.04 -18.45 -6.54
C SER A 206 15.03 -19.59 -6.37
N ARG A 207 13.88 -19.32 -5.75
CA ARG A 207 12.78 -20.28 -5.58
C ARG A 207 12.14 -20.64 -6.94
N ALA A 208 11.89 -19.65 -7.78
CA ALA A 208 11.35 -19.85 -9.12
C ALA A 208 12.27 -20.71 -10.00
N ALA A 209 13.59 -20.45 -9.98
CA ALA A 209 14.58 -21.25 -10.71
C ALA A 209 14.64 -22.70 -10.22
N SER A 210 14.56 -22.91 -8.90
CA SER A 210 14.57 -24.24 -8.29
C SER A 210 13.30 -25.05 -8.62
N ALA A 211 12.14 -24.39 -8.68
CA ALA A 211 10.87 -25.01 -9.07
C ALA A 211 10.82 -25.35 -10.57
N GLY A 212 11.36 -24.49 -11.44
CA GLY A 212 11.46 -24.76 -12.88
C GLY A 212 12.46 -25.88 -13.23
N GLY A 213 13.52 -26.04 -12.43
CA GLY A 213 14.50 -27.12 -12.60
C GLY A 213 13.99 -28.51 -12.22
N ALA A 214 12.99 -28.61 -11.34
CA ALA A 214 12.42 -29.88 -10.89
C ALA A 214 11.58 -30.61 -11.97
N PHE A 215 11.07 -29.88 -12.98
CA PHE A 215 10.33 -30.44 -14.12
C PHE A 215 11.21 -30.66 -15.37
N GLY A 216 12.51 -30.31 -15.31
CA GLY A 216 13.41 -30.24 -16.48
C GLY A 216 14.44 -31.38 -16.64
N ARG A 217 14.40 -32.44 -15.83
CA ARG A 217 15.32 -33.59 -15.98
C ARG A 217 14.57 -34.89 -16.25
N ALA A 218 13.93 -34.97 -17.42
CA ALA A 218 13.72 -36.28 -18.05
C ALA A 218 15.08 -36.79 -18.56
N ALA A 219 15.54 -37.92 -18.04
CA ALA A 219 16.75 -38.57 -18.52
C ALA A 219 16.63 -38.88 -20.02
N PRO A 220 17.71 -38.73 -20.81
CA PRO A 220 17.67 -39.13 -22.22
C PRO A 220 17.37 -40.64 -22.29
N PRO A 221 16.54 -41.09 -23.25
CA PRO A 221 16.31 -42.52 -23.45
C PRO A 221 17.63 -43.22 -23.79
N PRO A 222 17.82 -44.49 -23.35
CA PRO A 222 19.04 -45.22 -23.66
C PRO A 222 19.16 -45.39 -25.18
N ALA A 223 20.37 -45.17 -25.70
CA ALA A 223 20.68 -45.45 -27.09
C ALA A 223 20.57 -46.95 -27.35
N ALA A 224 19.66 -47.34 -28.24
CA ALA A 224 19.66 -48.66 -28.84
C ALA A 224 20.43 -48.59 -30.16
N GLY A 225 21.42 -49.47 -30.30
CA GLY A 225 22.16 -49.71 -31.54
C GLY A 225 21.41 -50.59 -32.53
#